data_AF-A0A954TE34-F1
#
_entry.id   AF-A0A954TE34-F1
#
_cell.length_a   1.000
_cell.length_b   1.000
_cell.length_c   1.000
_cell.angle_alpha   90.00
_cell.angle_beta   90.00
_cell.angle_gamma   90.00
#
_symmetry.space_group_name_H-M   'P 1'
#
loop_
_entity.id
_entity.type
_entity.pdbx_description
1 polymer ?
#
loop_
_entity_poly.entity_id
_entity_poly.type
_entity_poly.pdbx_seq_one_letter_code
_entity_poly.pdbx_strand_id
1 'polypeptide(L)'
;MTLEGEEAKQWFKALRKRNQELAAFELWLAREKALAEGKQPFDLDYLYRHWPTNPDDRVSSLGGDQNHEQRLEHWENLYYRSFPAIATMPDFVEKMKQLQLEGFFD
;
A
#
# COMPACT_ATOMS: atom_id res chain seq x y z
N MET A 1 31.09 -15.10 11.23
CA MET A 1 30.30 -16.33 11.05
C MET A 1 29.33 -16.06 9.91
N THR A 2 29.38 -16.86 8.85
CA THR A 2 28.52 -16.71 7.65
C THR A 2 27.53 -17.87 7.65
N LEU A 3 26.24 -17.57 7.48
CA LEU A 3 25.22 -18.61 7.33
C LEU A 3 25.20 -19.06 5.87
N GLU A 4 25.25 -20.37 5.63
CA GLU A 4 25.24 -20.96 4.28
C GLU A 4 24.19 -22.07 4.17
N GLY A 5 23.85 -22.46 2.95
CA GLY A 5 22.97 -23.59 2.69
C GLY A 5 21.60 -23.48 3.35
N GLU A 6 21.21 -24.51 4.10
CA GLU A 6 19.86 -24.61 4.70
C GLU A 6 19.66 -23.65 5.87
N GLU A 7 20.71 -23.37 6.65
CA GLU A 7 20.64 -22.40 7.76
C GLU A 7 20.36 -20.99 7.25
N ALA A 8 20.99 -20.58 6.14
CA ALA A 8 20.72 -19.30 5.49
C ALA A 8 19.27 -19.19 5.00
N LYS A 9 18.71 -20.27 4.43
CA LYS A 9 17.31 -20.29 3.98
C LYS A 9 16.32 -20.19 5.13
N GLN A 10 16.55 -20.91 6.22
CA GLN A 10 15.69 -20.85 7.40
C GLN A 10 15.74 -19.47 8.06
N TRP A 11 16.94 -18.88 8.17
CA TRP A 11 17.10 -17.51 8.66
C TRP A 11 16.36 -16.50 7.77
N PHE A 12 16.52 -16.59 6.44
CA PHE A 12 15.82 -15.70 5.51
C PHE A 12 14.29 -15.86 5.59
N LYS A 13 13.79 -17.09 5.72
CA LYS A 13 12.36 -17.35 5.91
C LYS A 13 11.83 -16.71 7.20
N ALA A 14 12.56 -16.83 8.29
CA ALA A 14 12.20 -16.21 9.57
C ALA A 14 12.23 -14.67 9.48
N LEU A 15 13.25 -14.11 8.84
CA LEU A 15 13.37 -12.66 8.62
C LEU A 15 12.21 -12.13 7.77
N ARG A 16 11.87 -12.81 6.67
CA ARG A 16 10.75 -12.43 5.82
C ARG A 16 9.44 -12.40 6.58
N LYS A 17 9.16 -13.45 7.38
CA LYS A 17 7.95 -13.51 8.21
C LYS A 17 7.90 -12.35 9.22
N ARG A 18 8.99 -12.10 9.94
CA ARG A 18 9.10 -10.97 10.88
C ARG A 18 8.83 -9.63 10.20
N ASN A 19 9.40 -9.40 9.02
CA ASN A 19 9.22 -8.14 8.31
C ASN A 19 7.78 -7.97 7.80
N GLN A 20 7.10 -9.05 7.40
CA GLN A 20 5.69 -9.01 7.02
C GLN A 20 4.80 -8.65 8.22
N GLU A 21 5.03 -9.29 9.37
CA GLU A 21 4.29 -9.01 10.60
C GLU A 21 4.53 -7.56 11.07
N LEU A 22 5.77 -7.08 11.00
CA LEU A 22 6.11 -5.69 11.34
C LEU A 22 5.44 -4.69 10.40
N ALA A 23 5.47 -4.94 9.09
CA ALA A 23 4.84 -4.05 8.11
C ALA A 23 3.33 -3.91 8.33
N ALA A 24 2.63 -5.01 8.59
CA ALA A 24 1.21 -5.00 8.91
C ALA A 24 0.91 -4.22 10.21
N PHE A 25 1.74 -4.41 11.24
CA PHE A 25 1.59 -3.68 12.51
C PHE A 25 1.85 -2.17 12.36
N GLU A 26 2.87 -1.79 11.59
CA GLU A 26 3.18 -0.39 11.30
C GLU A 26 2.05 0.30 10.52
N LEU A 27 1.46 -0.40 9.54
CA LEU A 27 0.29 0.11 8.82
C LEU A 27 -0.90 0.30 9.75
N TRP A 28 -1.17 -0.68 10.61
CA TRP A 28 -2.24 -0.59 11.61
C TRP A 28 -2.04 0.61 12.55
N LEU A 29 -0.83 0.81 13.09
CA LEU A 29 -0.51 1.96 13.93
C LEU A 29 -0.69 3.30 13.20
N ALA A 30 -0.25 3.38 11.94
CA ALA A 30 -0.39 4.59 11.14
C ALA A 30 -1.87 4.92 10.90
N ARG A 31 -2.69 3.91 10.63
CA ARG A 31 -4.14 4.05 10.49
C ARG A 31 -4.81 4.53 11.78
N GLU A 32 -4.52 3.89 12.92
CA GLU A 32 -5.09 4.30 14.21
C GLU A 32 -4.75 5.76 14.55
N LYS A 33 -3.49 6.14 14.36
CA LYS A 33 -3.04 7.52 14.57
C LYS A 33 -3.76 8.50 13.64
N ALA A 34 -3.86 8.18 12.35
CA ALA A 34 -4.54 9.00 11.37
C ALA A 34 -6.03 9.22 11.73
N LEU A 35 -6.72 8.15 12.13
CA LEU A 35 -8.12 8.23 12.54
C LEU A 35 -8.29 9.08 13.80
N ALA A 36 -7.37 8.96 14.78
CA ALA A 36 -7.37 9.80 15.97
C ALA A 36 -7.14 11.30 15.67
N GLU A 37 -6.39 11.61 14.60
CA GLU A 37 -6.14 12.97 14.11
C GLU A 37 -7.27 13.48 13.18
N GLY A 38 -8.32 12.70 12.96
CA GLY A 38 -9.48 13.09 12.15
C GLY A 38 -9.29 12.94 10.64
N LYS A 39 -8.24 12.23 10.20
CA LYS A 39 -8.04 11.90 8.78
C LYS A 39 -9.13 10.95 8.30
N GLN A 40 -9.66 11.23 7.11
CA GLN A 40 -10.69 10.41 6.47
C GLN A 40 -10.18 8.96 6.29
N PRO A 41 -11.00 7.94 6.57
CA PRO A 41 -10.67 6.55 6.25
C PRO A 41 -10.34 6.35 4.77
N PHE A 42 -9.36 5.50 4.48
CA PHE A 42 -9.02 5.14 3.11
C PHE A 42 -10.17 4.39 2.43
N ASP A 43 -10.41 4.70 1.15
CA ASP A 43 -11.42 4.05 0.32
C ASP A 43 -10.82 3.77 -1.07
N LEU A 44 -10.54 2.49 -1.33
CA LEU A 44 -9.96 2.04 -2.59
C LEU A 44 -10.90 2.27 -3.78
N ASP A 45 -12.20 2.06 -3.59
CA ASP A 45 -13.20 2.26 -4.64
C ASP A 45 -13.39 3.74 -4.97
N TYR A 46 -13.26 4.62 -3.97
CA TYR A 46 -13.20 6.06 -4.20
C TYR A 46 -11.97 6.44 -5.02
N LEU A 47 -10.79 5.94 -4.65
CA LEU A 47 -9.55 6.21 -5.39
C LEU A 47 -9.70 5.84 -6.87
N TYR A 48 -10.18 4.63 -7.17
CA TYR A 48 -10.34 4.18 -8.56
C TYR A 48 -11.43 4.91 -9.34
N ARG A 49 -12.51 5.33 -8.70
CA ARG A 49 -13.55 6.14 -9.36
C ARG A 49 -13.04 7.53 -9.78
N HIS A 50 -12.10 8.10 -9.02
CA HIS A 50 -11.65 9.48 -9.20
C HIS A 50 -10.24 9.63 -9.80
N TRP A 51 -9.49 8.53 -9.84
CA TRP A 51 -8.17 8.42 -10.46
C TRP A 51 -8.01 7.02 -11.08
N PRO A 52 -8.60 6.80 -12.26
CA PRO A 52 -8.49 5.54 -12.97
C PRO A 52 -7.13 5.47 -13.67
N THR A 53 -6.04 5.26 -12.93
CA THR A 53 -4.67 5.34 -13.47
C THR A 53 -4.10 4.08 -14.04
N ASN A 54 -4.96 3.21 -14.55
CA ASN A 54 -4.49 2.27 -15.55
C ASN A 54 -5.53 2.04 -16.65
N PRO A 55 -5.19 2.27 -17.94
CA PRO A 55 -5.91 1.61 -19.04
C PRO A 55 -5.91 0.08 -18.87
N ASP A 56 -4.92 -0.46 -18.15
CA ASP A 56 -4.83 -1.84 -17.71
C ASP A 56 -5.68 -2.18 -16.48
N ASP A 57 -6.49 -1.30 -15.88
CA ASP A 57 -7.45 -1.71 -14.83
C ASP A 57 -8.59 -2.61 -15.38
N ARG A 58 -8.51 -2.96 -16.67
CA ARG A 58 -9.07 -4.20 -17.23
C ARG A 58 -8.23 -5.46 -16.91
N VAL A 59 -7.36 -5.46 -15.89
CA VAL A 59 -6.84 -6.68 -15.23
C VAL A 59 -7.97 -7.35 -14.43
N SER A 60 -9.08 -7.60 -15.12
CA SER A 60 -10.14 -8.54 -14.77
C SER A 60 -10.08 -9.79 -15.65
N SER A 61 -9.01 -10.01 -16.43
CA SER A 61 -8.92 -11.18 -17.32
C SER A 61 -7.97 -12.29 -16.86
N LEU A 62 -7.13 -12.11 -15.83
CA LEU A 62 -6.21 -13.18 -15.37
C LEU A 62 -6.10 -13.26 -13.83
N GLY A 63 -7.03 -13.99 -13.21
CA GLY A 63 -6.83 -14.59 -11.88
C GLY A 63 -7.35 -13.78 -10.69
N GLY A 64 -8.34 -14.36 -9.99
CA GLY A 64 -9.11 -13.73 -8.92
C GLY A 64 -8.37 -13.56 -7.59
N ASP A 65 -8.96 -12.69 -6.76
CA ASP A 65 -8.77 -12.46 -5.33
C ASP A 65 -7.39 -12.01 -4.81
N GLN A 66 -6.27 -12.44 -5.40
CA GLN A 66 -4.94 -12.01 -4.91
C GLN A 66 -4.61 -10.54 -5.21
N ASN A 67 -5.35 -9.90 -6.12
CA ASN A 67 -5.05 -8.54 -6.56
C ASN A 67 -5.76 -7.47 -5.70
N HIS A 68 -6.89 -7.77 -5.04
CA HIS A 68 -7.61 -6.73 -4.28
C HIS A 68 -6.92 -6.38 -2.96
N GLU A 69 -6.62 -7.38 -2.12
CA GLU A 69 -5.95 -7.14 -0.82
C GLU A 69 -4.57 -6.50 -0.99
N GLN A 70 -3.80 -6.94 -1.99
CA GLN A 70 -2.47 -6.36 -2.27
C GLN A 70 -2.57 -4.90 -2.74
N ARG A 71 -3.57 -4.59 -3.59
CA ARG A 71 -3.82 -3.20 -4.02
C ARG A 71 -4.30 -2.34 -2.86
N LEU A 72 -5.21 -2.86 -2.03
CA LEU A 72 -5.67 -2.18 -0.82
C LEU A 72 -4.48 -1.88 0.10
N GLU A 73 -3.67 -2.88 0.44
CA GLU A 73 -2.50 -2.71 1.29
C GLU A 73 -1.50 -1.71 0.69
N HIS A 74 -1.24 -1.77 -0.62
CA HIS A 74 -0.35 -0.83 -1.30
C HIS A 74 -0.84 0.62 -1.17
N TRP A 75 -2.10 0.87 -1.52
CA TRP A 75 -2.64 2.24 -1.49
C TRP A 75 -2.90 2.74 -0.07
N GLU A 76 -3.30 1.89 0.86
CA GLU A 76 -3.39 2.24 2.28
C GLU A 76 -2.02 2.62 2.84
N ASN A 77 -0.96 1.88 2.50
CA ASN A 77 0.40 2.23 2.91
C ASN A 77 0.80 3.61 2.41
N LEU A 78 0.55 3.92 1.13
CA LEU A 78 0.84 5.25 0.58
C LEU A 78 0.04 6.33 1.32
N TYR A 79 -1.28 6.14 1.46
CA TYR A 79 -2.16 7.13 2.08
C TYR A 79 -1.82 7.41 3.54
N TYR A 80 -1.59 6.37 4.35
CA TYR A 80 -1.36 6.54 5.79
C TYR A 80 0.09 6.81 6.16
N ARG A 81 1.06 6.17 5.48
CA ARG A 81 2.48 6.22 5.87
C ARG A 81 3.30 7.19 5.02
N SER A 82 3.11 7.19 3.70
CA SER A 82 3.89 8.05 2.81
C SER A 82 3.33 9.48 2.76
N PHE A 83 2.01 9.63 2.88
CA PHE A 83 1.34 10.93 2.85
C PHE A 83 0.50 11.20 4.11
N PRO A 84 1.10 11.14 5.32
CA PRO A 84 0.36 11.26 6.58
C PRO A 84 -0.39 12.60 6.69
N ALA A 85 0.17 13.68 6.14
CA ALA A 85 -0.41 15.03 6.17
C ALA A 85 -1.67 15.21 5.30
N ILE A 86 -1.92 14.33 4.32
CA ILE A 86 -3.12 14.41 3.48
C ILE A 86 -4.32 13.93 4.28
N ALA A 87 -5.25 14.81 4.65
CA ALA A 87 -6.36 14.45 5.54
C ALA A 87 -7.56 13.80 4.84
N THR A 88 -7.69 13.94 3.52
CA THR A 88 -8.90 13.54 2.79
C THR A 88 -8.60 12.71 1.54
N MET A 89 -9.58 11.91 1.11
CA MET A 89 -9.49 11.13 -0.13
C MET A 89 -9.40 11.99 -1.40
N PRO A 90 -10.15 13.11 -1.54
CA PRO A 90 -9.95 14.04 -2.67
C PRO A 90 -8.52 14.57 -2.77
N ASP A 91 -7.94 15.02 -1.65
CA ASP A 91 -6.56 15.53 -1.64
C ASP A 91 -5.54 14.44 -1.99
N PHE A 92 -5.81 13.20 -1.56
CA PHE A 92 -4.99 12.06 -1.92
C PHE A 92 -5.05 11.75 -3.42
N VAL A 93 -6.25 11.76 -4.02
CA VAL A 93 -6.44 11.60 -5.46
C VAL A 93 -5.66 12.65 -6.24
N GLU A 94 -5.74 13.92 -5.84
CA GLU A 94 -4.97 14.98 -6.50
C GLU A 94 -3.47 14.80 -6.35
N LYS A 95 -3.00 14.33 -5.18
CA LYS A 95 -1.59 13.99 -5.00
C LYS A 95 -1.14 12.87 -5.93
N MET A 96 -1.97 11.84 -6.12
CA MET A 96 -1.65 10.73 -7.01
C MET A 96 -1.58 11.16 -8.48
N LYS A 97 -2.52 12.01 -8.93
CA LYS A 97 -2.46 12.65 -10.25
C LYS A 97 -1.18 13.45 -10.44
N GLN A 98 -0.78 14.23 -9.44
CA GLN A 98 0.45 15.01 -9.50
C GLN A 98 1.68 14.11 -9.69
N LEU A 99 1.81 13.06 -8.87
CA LEU A 99 2.95 12.14 -8.95
C LEU A 99 2.99 11.39 -10.29
N GLN A 100 1.84 11.09 -10.89
CA GLN A 100 1.78 10.51 -12.23
C GLN A 100 2.34 11.47 -13.28
N LEU A 101 1.97 12.75 -13.23
CA LEU A 101 2.51 13.77 -14.15
C LEU A 101 4.02 13.98 -13.96
N GLU A 102 4.53 13.71 -12.76
CA GLU A 102 5.95 13.75 -12.42
C GLU A 102 6.71 12.47 -12.84
N GLY A 103 6.03 11.46 -13.41
CA GLY A 103 6.64 10.22 -13.91
C GLY A 103 6.94 9.16 -12.85
N PHE A 104 6.30 9.22 -11.68
CA PHE A 104 6.52 8.23 -10.61
C PHE A 104 5.79 6.88 -10.82
N PHE A 105 4.90 6.78 -11.81
CA PHE A 105 4.02 5.63 -12.05
C PHE A 105 4.02 5.17 -13.52
N ASP A 106 5.18 5.21 -14.19
CA ASP A 106 5.38 4.67 -15.55
C ASP A 106 5.25 3.13 -15.62
#